data_AF-A0A1G2NFC4-F1
#
_entry.id   AF-A0A1G2NFC4-F1
#
_cell.length_a   1.000
_cell.length_b   1.000
_cell.length_c   1.000
_cell.angle_alpha   90.00
_cell.angle_beta   90.00
_cell.angle_gamma   90.00
#
_symmetry.space_group_name_H-M   'P 1'
#
loop_
_entity.id
_entity.type
_entity.pdbx_description
1 polymer ?
#
loop_
_entity_poly.entity_id
_entity_poly.type
_entity_poly.pdbx_seq_one_letter_code
_entity_poly.pdbx_strand_id
1 'polypeptide(L)'
;MFNTILGKESERYKKNADALITESGILDILKKYGTPVFVGSYAANLMMSADIDIHILREKPYKKELNKSNLTLQKRLLRQNSARKSCGSKKKIMT
;
A
#
# COMPACT_ATOMS: atom_id res chain seq x y z
N MET A 1 -18.94 39.87 9.96
CA MET A 1 -17.56 39.42 10.25
C MET A 1 -17.65 37.98 10.72
N PHE A 2 -17.15 37.02 9.94
CA PHE A 2 -17.17 35.61 10.34
C PHE A 2 -16.22 35.40 11.53
N ASN A 3 -16.65 34.60 12.49
CA ASN A 3 -15.96 34.37 13.76
C ASN A 3 -14.55 33.81 13.50
N THR A 4 -13.52 34.62 13.73
CA THR A 4 -12.13 34.43 13.25
C THR A 4 -11.36 33.26 13.89
N ILE A 5 -11.90 32.62 14.92
CA ILE A 5 -11.20 31.57 15.67
C ILE A 5 -11.18 30.26 14.86
N LEU A 6 -12.31 29.86 14.29
CA LEU A 6 -12.42 28.60 13.53
C LEU A 6 -11.56 28.62 12.27
N GLY A 7 -11.50 29.77 11.57
CA GLY A 7 -10.63 29.93 10.40
C GLY A 7 -9.15 29.78 10.76
N LYS A 8 -8.70 30.40 11.85
CA LYS A 8 -7.31 30.30 12.33
C LYS A 8 -6.93 28.88 12.73
N GLU A 9 -7.81 28.18 13.43
CA GLU A 9 -7.59 26.78 13.79
C GLU A 9 -7.52 25.89 12.55
N SER A 10 -8.39 26.13 11.57
CA SER A 10 -8.37 25.39 10.30
C SER A 10 -7.07 25.58 9.53
N GLU A 11 -6.61 26.82 9.42
CA GLU A 11 -5.32 27.14 8.81
C GLU A 11 -4.16 26.47 9.54
N ARG A 12 -4.21 26.41 10.88
CA ARG A 12 -3.18 25.71 11.67
C ARG A 12 -3.15 24.22 11.36
N TYR A 13 -4.31 23.56 11.33
CA TYR A 13 -4.39 22.14 10.98
C TYR A 13 -3.88 21.87 9.56
N LYS A 14 -4.27 22.72 8.60
CA LYS A 14 -3.81 22.60 7.21
C LYS A 14 -2.29 22.73 7.10
N LYS A 15 -1.68 23.74 7.74
CA LYS A 15 -0.22 23.91 7.73
C LYS A 15 0.51 22.69 8.29
N ASN A 16 -0.01 22.11 9.37
CA ASN A 16 0.57 20.91 9.95
C ASN A 16 0.44 19.70 9.02
N ALA A 17 -0.70 19.56 8.34
CA ALA A 17 -0.91 18.52 7.34
C ALA A 17 0.05 18.69 6.14
N ASP A 18 0.22 19.91 5.63
CA ASP A 18 1.15 20.22 4.54
C ASP A 18 2.60 19.86 4.90
N ALA A 19 3.03 20.20 6.12
CA ALA A 19 4.34 19.82 6.64
C ALA A 19 4.50 18.29 6.70
N LEU A 20 3.52 17.58 7.28
CA LEU A 20 3.54 16.13 7.40
C LEU A 20 3.59 15.42 6.04
N ILE A 21 2.80 15.88 5.08
CA ILE A 21 2.79 15.33 3.71
C ILE A 21 4.15 15.50 3.05
N THR A 22 4.76 16.68 3.22
CA THR A 22 6.05 17.03 2.61
C THR A 22 7.20 16.24 3.25
N GLU A 23 7.26 16.23 4.58
CA GLU A 23 8.36 15.61 5.34
C GLU A 23 8.33 14.09 5.29
N SER A 24 7.15 13.48 5.27
CA SER A 24 7.02 12.01 5.27
C SER A 24 7.43 11.37 3.94
N GLY A 25 7.43 12.12 2.83
CA GLY A 25 7.59 11.56 1.49
C GLY A 25 6.52 10.53 1.12
N ILE A 26 5.40 10.47 1.85
CA ILE A 26 4.37 9.44 1.69
C ILE A 26 3.80 9.43 0.27
N LEU A 27 3.71 10.59 -0.36
CA LEU A 27 3.22 10.72 -1.73
C LEU A 27 4.07 9.95 -2.73
N ASP A 28 5.38 9.85 -2.53
CA ASP A 28 6.26 9.12 -3.45
C ASP A 28 6.10 7.60 -3.32
N ILE A 29 5.73 7.13 -2.13
CA ILE A 29 5.34 5.74 -1.91
C ILE A 29 3.98 5.48 -2.57
N LEU A 30 3.00 6.36 -2.34
CA LEU A 30 1.64 6.21 -2.86
C LEU A 30 1.57 6.30 -4.40
N LYS A 31 2.42 7.10 -5.04
CA LYS A 31 2.55 7.19 -6.50
C LYS A 31 2.88 5.84 -7.17
N LYS A 32 3.54 4.91 -6.46
CA LYS A 32 3.82 3.55 -6.97
C LYS A 32 2.54 2.74 -7.19
N TYR A 33 1.47 3.13 -6.50
CA TYR A 33 0.21 2.42 -6.49
C TYR A 33 -0.84 3.04 -7.40
N GLY A 34 -0.68 4.31 -7.77
CA GLY A 34 -1.61 5.04 -8.64
C GLY A 34 -1.43 6.54 -8.46
N THR A 35 -2.40 7.32 -8.91
CA THR A 35 -2.38 8.78 -8.74
C THR A 35 -3.01 9.15 -7.40
N PRO A 36 -2.24 9.69 -6.43
CA PRO A 36 -2.82 10.17 -5.18
C PRO A 36 -3.66 11.44 -5.42
N VAL A 37 -4.85 11.47 -4.85
CA VAL A 37 -5.78 12.60 -4.88
C VAL A 37 -6.25 12.89 -3.47
N PHE A 38 -6.01 14.11 -3.02
CA PHE A 38 -6.52 14.58 -1.74
C PHE A 38 -8.02 14.82 -1.82
N VAL A 39 -8.73 14.37 -0.79
CA VAL A 39 -10.19 14.53 -0.68
C VAL A 39 -10.56 15.02 0.72
N GLY A 40 -11.85 15.10 1.02
CA GLY A 40 -12.33 15.42 2.35
C GLY A 40 -12.04 16.84 2.82
N SER A 41 -11.91 16.99 4.14
CA SER A 41 -11.81 18.30 4.80
C SER A 41 -10.50 19.05 4.48
N TYR A 42 -9.41 18.30 4.22
CA TYR A 42 -8.14 18.82 3.78
C TYR A 42 -8.26 19.51 2.40
N ALA A 43 -8.86 18.83 1.42
CA ALA A 43 -9.05 19.40 0.08
C ALA A 43 -10.02 20.60 0.08
N ALA A 44 -11.00 20.61 0.99
CA ALA A 44 -12.00 21.67 1.09
C ALA A 44 -11.55 22.91 1.89
N ASN A 45 -10.35 22.91 2.51
CA ASN A 45 -9.91 23.94 3.46
C ASN A 45 -10.86 24.11 4.66
N LEU A 46 -11.44 23.02 5.13
CA LEU A 46 -12.38 23.00 6.26
C LEU A 46 -11.90 22.06 7.37
N MET A 47 -10.58 21.86 7.49
CA MET A 47 -10.00 21.00 8.51
C MET A 47 -10.30 21.53 9.90
N MET A 48 -10.99 20.75 10.72
CA MET A 48 -11.19 21.04 12.15
C MET A 48 -10.43 20.06 13.05
N SER A 49 -9.78 19.07 12.44
CA SER A 49 -8.99 18.01 13.06
C SER A 49 -7.80 17.67 12.17
N ALA A 50 -6.82 16.96 12.73
CA ALA A 50 -5.65 16.49 12.01
C ALA A 50 -5.94 15.15 11.30
N ASP A 51 -6.79 15.20 10.27
CA ASP A 51 -7.13 14.04 9.43
C ASP A 51 -6.89 14.36 7.96
N ILE A 52 -6.34 13.39 7.21
CA ILE A 52 -5.95 13.57 5.81
C ILE A 52 -6.48 12.40 4.99
N ASP A 53 -7.52 12.67 4.21
CA ASP A 53 -8.09 11.70 3.29
C ASP A 53 -7.35 11.71 1.95
N ILE A 54 -6.83 10.55 1.54
CA ILE A 54 -6.13 10.36 0.26
C ILE A 54 -6.73 9.17 -0.49
N HIS A 55 -7.24 9.43 -1.68
CA HIS A 55 -7.66 8.39 -2.62
C HIS A 55 -6.54 8.07 -3.61
N ILE A 56 -6.37 6.79 -3.95
CA ILE A 56 -5.42 6.35 -4.97
C ILE A 56 -6.20 5.95 -6.23
N LEU A 57 -6.16 6.82 -7.24
CA LEU A 57 -6.81 6.57 -8.52
C LEU A 57 -5.96 5.63 -9.37
N ARG A 58 -6.61 4.64 -9.97
CA ARG A 58 -5.99 3.64 -10.85
C ARG A 58 -6.89 3.35 -12.03
N GLU A 59 -6.30 3.17 -13.21
CA GLU A 59 -7.05 2.74 -14.40
C GLU A 59 -7.51 1.28 -14.30
N LYS A 60 -6.75 0.46 -13.57
CA LYS A 60 -7.01 -0.98 -13.42
C LYS A 60 -7.32 -1.31 -11.96
N PRO A 61 -8.30 -2.19 -11.69
CA PRO A 61 -8.60 -2.63 -10.35
C PRO A 61 -7.38 -3.33 -9.73
N TYR A 62 -7.16 -3.09 -8.44
CA TYR A 62 -6.02 -3.66 -7.73
C TYR A 62 -6.19 -5.17 -7.56
N LYS A 63 -5.50 -5.93 -8.42
CA LYS A 63 -5.30 -7.36 -8.21
C LYS A 63 -4.15 -7.50 -7.22
N LYS A 64 -4.48 -7.97 -6.02
CA LYS A 64 -3.61 -8.32 -4.87
C LYS A 64 -2.13 -8.43 -5.23
N GLU A 65 -1.27 -7.74 -4.47
CA GLU A 65 0.18 -7.77 -4.65
C GLU A 65 0.71 -9.22 -4.75
N LEU A 66 1.27 -9.57 -5.92
CA LEU A 66 1.98 -10.83 -6.11
C LEU A 66 3.30 -10.71 -5.35
N ASN A 67 3.30 -11.20 -4.11
CA ASN A 67 4.49 -11.26 -3.28
C ASN A 67 5.51 -12.20 -3.94
N LYS A 68 6.47 -11.65 -4.71
CA LYS A 68 7.43 -12.40 -5.56
C LYS A 68 8.30 -13.37 -4.75
N SER A 69 8.51 -13.07 -3.47
CA SER A 69 9.23 -13.93 -2.52
C SER A 69 8.55 -15.30 -2.36
N ASN A 70 7.22 -15.34 -2.29
CA ASN A 70 6.47 -16.59 -2.12
C ASN A 70 6.44 -17.42 -3.42
N LEU A 71 6.38 -16.78 -4.58
CA LEU A 71 6.32 -17.48 -5.87
C LEU A 71 7.63 -18.26 -6.16
N THR A 72 8.76 -17.72 -5.71
CA THR A 72 10.08 -18.34 -5.89
C THR A 72 10.25 -19.53 -4.95
N LEU A 73 9.81 -19.39 -3.69
CA LEU A 73 9.79 -20.49 -2.72
C LEU A 73 8.86 -21.62 -3.15
N GLN A 74 7.64 -21.31 -3.62
CA GLN A 74 6.70 -22.30 -4.13
C GLN A 74 7.26 -23.06 -5.33
N LYS A 75 7.85 -22.36 -6.31
CA LYS A 75 8.51 -23.01 -7.46
C LYS A 75 9.68 -23.91 -7.03
N ARG A 76 10.43 -23.53 -5.99
CA ARG A 76 11.55 -24.33 -5.47
C ARG A 76 11.06 -25.60 -4.74
N LEU A 77 10.02 -25.48 -3.91
CA LEU A 77 9.35 -26.61 -3.24
C LEU A 77 8.75 -27.61 -4.23
N LEU A 78 8.05 -27.12 -5.27
CA LEU A 78 7.50 -27.97 -6.33
C LEU A 78 8.59 -28.77 -7.07
N ARG A 79 9.73 -28.15 -7.38
CA ARG A 79 10.88 -28.85 -8.01
C ARG A 79 11.47 -29.93 -7.10
N GLN A 80 11.63 -29.64 -5.81
CA GLN A 80 12.17 -30.61 -4.84
C GLN A 80 11.25 -31.82 -4.65
N ASN A 81 9.94 -31.61 -4.64
CA ASN A 81 8.96 -32.68 -4.48
C ASN A 81 8.83 -33.58 -5.73
N SER A 82 8.96 -33.01 -6.94
CA SER A 82 9.01 -33.81 -8.18
C SER A 82 10.26 -34.67 -8.29
N ALA A 83 11.42 -34.18 -7.85
CA ALA A 83 12.69 -34.93 -7.85
C ALA A 83 12.70 -36.11 -6.86
N ARG A 84 11.97 -36.01 -5.73
CA ARG A 84 11.83 -37.10 -4.77
C ARG A 84 10.95 -38.24 -5.29
N LYS A 85 9.90 -37.93 -6.07
CA LYS A 85 9.01 -38.95 -6.66
C LYS A 85 9.70 -39.77 -7.76
N SER A 86 10.64 -39.20 -8.51
CA SER A 86 11.38 -39.95 -9.55
C SER A 86 12.49 -40.85 -9.01
N CYS A 87 12.96 -40.63 -7.77
CA CYS A 87 14.07 -41.39 -7.17
C CYS A 87 13.60 -42.60 -6.33
N GLY A 88 12.32 -42.69 -5.97
CA GLY A 88 11.78 -43.70 -5.05
C GLY A 88 11.43 -45.08 -5.64
N SER A 89 11.55 -45.29 -6.96
CA SER A 89 10.97 -46.49 -7.62
C SER A 89 11.93 -47.68 -7.83
N LYS A 90 13.07 -47.76 -7.13
CA LYS A 90 13.97 -48.93 -7.22
C LYS A 90 14.28 -49.54 -5.84
N LYS A 91 13.27 -50.13 -5.20
CA LYS A 91 13.47 -51.28 -4.29
C LYS A 91 12.49 -52.36 -4.68
N LYS A 92 12.86 -53.12 -5.72
CA LYS A 92 12.22 -54.37 -6.09
C LYS A 92 12.72 -55.42 -5.10
N ILE A 93 11.77 -56.01 -4.39
CA ILE A 93 11.93 -57.08 -3.40
C ILE A 93 12.61 -58.28 -4.10
N MET A 94 13.73 -58.75 -3.55
CA MET A 94 14.29 -60.08 -3.85
C MET A 94 13.87 -60.99 -2.70
N THR A 95 12.90 -61.86 -2.99
CA THR A 95 12.63 -63.11 -2.26
C THR A 95 13.26 -64.25 -3.04
#